data_AF-A0A536NE52-F1
#
_entry.id   AF-A0A536NE52-F1
#
_cell.length_a   1.000
_cell.length_b   1.000
_cell.length_c   1.000
_cell.angle_alpha   90.00
_cell.angle_beta   90.00
_cell.angle_gamma   90.00
#
_symmetry.space_group_name_H-M   'P 1'
#
loop_
_entity.id
_entity.type
_entity.pdbx_description
1 polymer ?
#
loop_
_entity_poly.entity_id
_entity_poly.type
_entity_poly.pdbx_seq_one_letter_code
_entity_poly.pdbx_strand_id
1 'polypeptide(L)'
;MSRRPWNIVLPVVFALVSGRLALESVLDFRSVGSHASIYTDAARAWLAGGDPWQVGPPAAIFAGPPPMLLPFVPFVGLPLDITRLVWVGGSLALAIWTLRRIGLPGYWLAFPPLFQAIQLGHPEVLVLWLLVSGGVASGLAAVIKPYAGFALLAERRWAAITLGLLVVAVTAAFLPWPRFVEDFPRISATLAEQSHGDSTFGVPLAMAVAVLALASLGVRRGLWLAAPVLWPSAQPIYKVTAIPWISPVLALFWAVPIPGATLAGLLAEVALLQAARRWHLPAWLESGTQPAGLARAPESPVPLSEPARLAARA
;
A
#
# COMPACT_ATOMS: atom_id res chain seq x y z
N MET A 1 29.03 -2.30 -3.92
CA MET A 1 28.73 -3.17 -5.09
C MET A 1 27.79 -4.36 -4.78
N SER A 2 27.22 -4.48 -3.57
CA SER A 2 26.50 -5.69 -3.11
C SER A 2 25.06 -5.87 -3.62
N ARG A 3 24.34 -4.81 -4.03
CA ARG A 3 22.94 -4.92 -4.54
C ARG A 3 22.81 -5.35 -6.01
N ARG A 4 23.93 -5.52 -6.72
CA ARG A 4 23.95 -5.83 -8.16
C ARG A 4 23.05 -7.01 -8.58
N PRO A 5 23.02 -8.18 -7.90
CA PRO A 5 22.16 -9.28 -8.33
C PRO A 5 20.68 -8.97 -8.15
N TRP A 6 20.28 -8.25 -7.10
CA TRP A 6 18.88 -7.85 -6.90
C TRP A 6 18.39 -6.86 -7.95
N ASN A 7 19.29 -6.00 -8.45
CA ASN A 7 19.01 -5.10 -9.56
C ASN A 7 18.88 -5.82 -10.92
N ILE A 8 19.06 -7.14 -10.98
CA ILE A 8 18.84 -7.97 -12.17
C ILE A 8 17.63 -8.87 -11.93
N VAL A 9 17.61 -9.57 -10.80
CA VAL A 9 16.55 -10.53 -10.44
C VAL A 9 15.19 -9.85 -10.33
N LEU A 10 15.10 -8.73 -9.59
CA LEU A 10 13.81 -8.06 -9.38
C LEU A 10 13.22 -7.52 -10.70
N PRO A 11 13.94 -6.78 -11.56
CA PRO A 11 13.39 -6.36 -12.85
C PRO A 11 12.87 -7.51 -13.70
N VAL A 12 13.58 -8.65 -13.75
CA VAL A 12 13.15 -9.82 -14.52
C VAL A 12 11.84 -10.37 -13.96
N VAL A 13 11.75 -10.62 -12.65
CA VAL A 13 10.53 -11.15 -12.04
C VAL A 13 9.36 -10.16 -12.16
N PHE A 14 9.62 -8.88 -11.94
CA PHE A 14 8.64 -7.82 -12.07
C PHE A 14 8.11 -7.74 -13.51
N ALA A 15 8.99 -7.80 -14.50
CA ALA A 15 8.60 -7.80 -15.91
C ALA A 15 7.79 -9.04 -16.29
N LEU A 16 8.14 -10.23 -15.79
CA LEU A 16 7.40 -11.46 -16.06
C LEU A 16 5.98 -11.42 -15.50
N VAL A 17 5.82 -11.04 -14.22
CA VAL A 17 4.50 -11.04 -13.57
C VAL A 17 3.65 -9.86 -14.05
N SER A 18 4.21 -8.65 -14.07
CA SER A 18 3.47 -7.46 -14.54
C SER A 18 3.23 -7.50 -16.05
N GLY A 19 4.11 -8.12 -16.83
CA GLY A 19 3.92 -8.34 -18.25
C GLY A 19 2.70 -9.22 -18.54
N ARG A 20 2.44 -10.23 -17.70
CA ARG A 20 1.21 -11.02 -17.76
C ARG A 20 -0.04 -10.15 -17.50
N LEU A 21 -0.01 -9.33 -16.44
CA LEU A 21 -1.12 -8.41 -16.13
C LEU A 21 -1.36 -7.38 -17.25
N ALA A 22 -0.28 -6.86 -17.84
CA ALA A 22 -0.35 -5.97 -18.98
C ALA A 22 -0.98 -6.67 -20.20
N LEU A 23 -0.62 -7.92 -20.48
CA LEU A 23 -1.22 -8.70 -21.56
C LEU A 23 -2.73 -8.89 -21.35
N GLU A 24 -3.16 -9.25 -20.14
CA GLU A 24 -4.59 -9.33 -19.78
C GLU A 24 -5.31 -7.99 -20.05
N SER A 25 -4.65 -6.86 -19.78
CA SER A 25 -5.19 -5.51 -20.01
C SER A 25 -5.33 -5.16 -21.49
N VAL A 26 -4.40 -5.62 -22.33
CA VAL A 26 -4.47 -5.41 -23.78
C VAL A 26 -5.63 -6.20 -24.37
N LEU A 27 -5.92 -7.37 -23.81
CA LEU A 27 -7.03 -8.23 -24.23
C LEU A 27 -8.39 -7.73 -23.71
N ASP A 28 -8.43 -7.12 -22.53
CA ASP A 28 -9.61 -6.44 -21.98
C ASP A 28 -9.27 -5.02 -21.52
N PHE A 29 -9.36 -4.07 -22.45
CA PHE A 29 -9.06 -2.66 -22.16
C PHE A 29 -9.99 -2.06 -21.11
N ARG A 30 -11.19 -2.62 -20.89
CA ARG A 30 -12.13 -2.14 -19.87
C ARG A 30 -11.64 -2.42 -18.44
N SER A 31 -10.68 -3.34 -18.28
CA SER A 31 -10.02 -3.60 -17.00
C SER A 31 -9.16 -2.40 -16.55
N VAL A 32 -8.64 -1.61 -17.49
CA VAL A 32 -7.82 -0.42 -17.19
C VAL A 32 -8.69 0.67 -16.58
N GLY A 33 -8.32 1.14 -15.39
CA GLY A 33 -9.11 2.10 -14.61
C GLY A 33 -10.42 1.53 -14.05
N SER A 34 -10.62 0.21 -14.06
CA SER A 34 -11.88 -0.40 -13.60
C SER A 34 -12.23 -0.02 -12.16
N HIS A 35 -11.25 -0.01 -11.25
CA HIS A 35 -11.48 0.42 -9.86
C HIS A 35 -11.83 1.91 -9.78
N ALA A 36 -11.17 2.76 -10.57
CA ALA A 36 -11.53 4.19 -10.64
C ALA A 36 -12.99 4.39 -11.08
N SER A 37 -13.47 3.62 -12.06
CA SER A 37 -14.89 3.64 -12.44
C SER A 37 -15.80 3.12 -11.32
N ILE A 38 -15.52 1.95 -10.74
CA ILE A 38 -16.35 1.35 -9.68
C ILE A 38 -16.47 2.29 -8.48
N TYR A 39 -15.36 2.92 -8.05
CA TYR A 39 -15.35 3.78 -6.88
C TYR A 39 -16.03 5.14 -7.14
N THR A 40 -15.94 5.65 -8.37
CA THR A 40 -16.69 6.84 -8.79
C THR A 40 -18.18 6.55 -8.93
N ASP A 41 -18.55 5.39 -9.43
CA ASP A 41 -19.94 4.94 -9.51
C ASP A 41 -20.53 4.70 -8.12
N ALA A 42 -19.75 4.17 -7.17
CA ALA A 42 -20.14 4.02 -5.78
C ALA A 42 -20.38 5.39 -5.13
N ALA A 43 -19.48 6.36 -5.35
CA ALA A 43 -19.69 7.74 -4.90
C ALA A 43 -20.94 8.36 -5.53
N ARG A 44 -21.19 8.13 -6.82
CA ARG A 44 -22.41 8.59 -7.51
C ARG A 44 -23.67 7.97 -6.90
N ALA A 45 -23.66 6.66 -6.65
CA ALA A 45 -24.79 5.95 -6.04
C ALA A 45 -25.12 6.51 -4.67
N TRP A 46 -24.11 6.73 -3.82
CA TRP A 46 -24.30 7.37 -2.51
C TRP A 46 -24.90 8.77 -2.64
N LEU A 47 -24.35 9.63 -3.51
CA LEU A 47 -24.86 10.99 -3.71
C LEU A 47 -26.30 11.03 -4.26
N ALA A 48 -26.72 9.99 -4.98
CA ALA A 48 -28.09 9.81 -5.46
C ALA A 48 -29.03 9.18 -4.42
N GLY A 49 -28.57 8.93 -3.19
CA GLY A 49 -29.34 8.28 -2.11
C GLY A 49 -29.39 6.74 -2.19
N GLY A 50 -28.64 6.14 -3.11
CA GLY A 50 -28.54 4.70 -3.30
C GLY A 50 -27.53 4.00 -2.36
N ASP A 51 -27.32 2.71 -2.60
CA ASP A 51 -26.37 1.88 -1.85
C ASP A 51 -25.01 1.78 -2.60
N PRO A 52 -23.91 2.37 -2.08
CA PRO A 52 -22.61 2.28 -2.71
C PRO A 52 -22.02 0.85 -2.67
N TRP A 53 -22.43 -0.01 -1.74
CA TRP A 53 -21.90 -1.37 -1.58
C TRP A 53 -22.61 -2.42 -2.45
N GLN A 54 -23.43 -1.98 -3.40
CA GLN A 54 -24.00 -2.80 -4.48
C GLN A 54 -23.40 -2.46 -5.84
N VAL A 55 -22.44 -1.52 -5.88
CA VAL A 55 -21.86 -1.02 -7.13
C VAL A 55 -20.64 -1.84 -7.53
N GLY A 56 -20.68 -2.35 -8.76
CA GLY A 56 -19.59 -3.10 -9.39
C GLY A 56 -20.09 -4.43 -9.97
N PRO A 57 -19.31 -5.08 -10.85
CA PRO A 57 -19.62 -6.43 -11.30
C PRO A 57 -19.51 -7.42 -10.12
N PRO A 58 -20.14 -8.61 -10.21
CA PRO A 58 -20.12 -9.61 -9.13
C PRO A 58 -18.70 -9.95 -8.61
N ALA A 59 -17.70 -9.96 -9.49
CA ALA A 59 -16.30 -10.24 -9.15
C ALA A 59 -15.55 -9.07 -8.50
N ALA A 60 -16.09 -7.83 -8.54
CA ALA A 60 -15.40 -6.62 -8.07
C ALA A 60 -16.41 -5.53 -7.61
N ILE A 61 -17.17 -5.85 -6.56
CA ILE A 61 -18.09 -4.91 -5.88
C ILE A 61 -17.30 -3.98 -4.95
N PHE A 62 -17.71 -2.71 -4.87
CA PHE A 62 -17.17 -1.75 -3.90
C PHE A 62 -17.37 -2.24 -2.46
N ALA A 63 -16.26 -2.36 -1.73
CA ALA A 63 -16.26 -2.82 -0.34
C ALA A 63 -15.37 -1.93 0.57
N GLY A 64 -15.26 -0.65 0.20
CA GLY A 64 -14.51 0.34 0.98
C GLY A 64 -15.28 0.84 2.21
N PRO A 65 -14.58 1.36 3.23
CA PRO A 65 -15.23 2.09 4.32
C PRO A 65 -15.87 3.39 3.78
N PRO A 66 -16.88 3.96 4.45
CA PRO A 66 -17.60 5.14 3.94
C PRO A 66 -16.71 6.31 3.52
N PRO A 67 -15.64 6.70 4.26
CA PRO A 67 -14.78 7.80 3.86
C PRO A 67 -13.98 7.57 2.57
N MET A 68 -13.85 6.32 2.12
CA MET A 68 -13.22 5.97 0.84
C MET A 68 -14.01 6.51 -0.37
N LEU A 69 -15.27 6.91 -0.19
CA LEU A 69 -16.06 7.57 -1.25
C LEU A 69 -15.56 8.99 -1.56
N LEU A 70 -15.02 9.69 -0.56
CA LEU A 70 -14.70 11.12 -0.65
C LEU A 70 -13.68 11.48 -1.74
N PRO A 71 -12.58 10.74 -1.94
CA PRO A 71 -11.66 11.01 -3.04
C PRO A 71 -12.31 10.94 -4.43
N PHE A 72 -13.42 10.23 -4.58
CA PHE A 72 -14.08 10.01 -5.88
C PHE A 72 -15.23 10.98 -6.15
N VAL A 73 -15.72 11.70 -5.13
CA VAL A 73 -16.80 12.70 -5.27
C VAL A 73 -16.52 13.75 -6.35
N PRO A 74 -15.31 14.35 -6.46
CA PRO A 74 -15.04 15.36 -7.48
C PRO A 74 -15.14 14.84 -8.93
N PHE A 75 -15.12 13.52 -9.12
CA PHE A 75 -15.10 12.88 -10.44
C PHE A 75 -16.48 12.36 -10.87
N VAL A 76 -17.49 12.45 -10.02
CA VAL A 76 -18.84 11.90 -10.28
C VAL A 76 -19.48 12.48 -11.54
N GLY A 77 -19.23 13.76 -11.82
CA GLY A 77 -19.75 14.47 -12.99
C GLY A 77 -18.94 14.29 -14.28
N LEU A 78 -17.80 13.61 -14.23
CA LEU A 78 -16.96 13.40 -15.40
C LEU A 78 -17.38 12.14 -16.18
N PRO A 79 -17.16 12.11 -17.51
CA PRO A 79 -17.26 10.88 -18.28
C PRO A 79 -16.31 9.81 -17.72
N LEU A 80 -16.76 8.55 -17.67
CA LEU A 80 -16.00 7.46 -17.05
C LEU A 80 -14.60 7.28 -17.65
N ASP A 81 -14.44 7.45 -18.95
CA ASP A 81 -13.13 7.30 -19.60
C ASP A 81 -12.15 8.41 -19.19
N ILE A 82 -12.66 9.63 -18.94
CA ILE A 82 -11.85 10.73 -18.39
C ILE A 82 -11.47 10.43 -16.95
N THR A 83 -12.42 9.94 -16.14
CA THR A 83 -12.14 9.51 -14.76
C THR A 83 -11.06 8.43 -14.72
N ARG A 84 -11.17 7.40 -15.56
CA ARG A 84 -10.15 6.34 -15.69
C ARG A 84 -8.80 6.91 -16.05
N LEU A 85 -8.74 7.76 -17.09
CA LEU A 85 -7.50 8.39 -17.54
C LEU A 85 -6.83 9.20 -16.42
N VAL A 86 -7.61 10.01 -15.70
CA VAL A 86 -7.10 10.85 -14.60
C VAL A 86 -6.58 10.00 -13.45
N TRP A 87 -7.29 8.95 -13.05
CA TRP A 87 -6.86 8.08 -11.95
C TRP A 87 -5.67 7.21 -12.31
N VAL A 88 -5.62 6.64 -13.52
CA VAL A 88 -4.46 5.85 -13.98
C VAL A 88 -3.23 6.74 -14.17
N GLY A 89 -3.37 7.86 -14.90
CA GLY A 89 -2.29 8.81 -15.12
C GLY A 89 -1.81 9.48 -13.83
N GLY A 90 -2.74 9.87 -12.96
CA GLY A 90 -2.47 10.41 -11.63
C GLY A 90 -1.74 9.40 -10.75
N SER A 91 -2.20 8.15 -10.72
CA SER A 91 -1.53 7.07 -9.98
C SER A 91 -0.11 6.85 -10.48
N LEU A 92 0.11 6.83 -11.80
CA LEU A 92 1.45 6.72 -12.37
C LEU A 92 2.35 7.89 -11.92
N ALA A 93 1.85 9.13 -11.98
CA ALA A 93 2.60 10.31 -11.55
C ALA A 93 2.95 10.27 -10.05
N LEU A 94 2.00 9.90 -9.20
CA LEU A 94 2.20 9.75 -7.75
C LEU A 94 3.18 8.61 -7.43
N ALA A 95 3.12 7.49 -8.16
CA ALA A 95 4.06 6.39 -8.02
C ALA A 95 5.48 6.82 -8.40
N ILE A 96 5.66 7.47 -9.55
CA ILE A 96 6.97 8.00 -9.99
C ILE A 96 7.54 8.95 -8.94
N TRP A 97 6.72 9.89 -8.45
CA TRP A 97 7.13 10.82 -7.40
C TRP A 97 7.56 10.08 -6.13
N THR A 98 6.76 9.11 -5.68
CA THR A 98 6.99 8.36 -4.45
C THR A 98 8.29 7.55 -4.54
N LEU A 99 8.47 6.78 -5.61
CA LEU A 99 9.67 5.98 -5.83
C LEU A 99 10.93 6.85 -5.88
N ARG A 100 10.88 7.99 -6.58
CA ARG A 100 11.99 8.96 -6.59
C ARG A 100 12.27 9.52 -5.20
N ARG A 101 11.22 9.86 -4.44
CA ARG A 101 11.34 10.42 -3.09
C ARG A 101 12.03 9.47 -2.11
N ILE A 102 11.78 8.17 -2.23
CA ILE A 102 12.38 7.13 -1.36
C ILE A 102 13.66 6.50 -1.93
N GLY A 103 14.13 6.98 -3.09
CA GLY A 103 15.38 6.55 -3.73
C GLY A 103 15.32 5.18 -4.41
N LEU A 104 14.14 4.71 -4.81
CA LEU A 104 13.98 3.45 -5.54
C LEU A 104 14.20 3.64 -7.05
N PRO A 105 14.82 2.67 -7.73
CA PRO A 105 15.02 2.72 -9.18
C PRO A 105 13.70 2.57 -9.96
N GLY A 106 13.64 3.11 -11.17
CA GLY A 106 12.41 3.20 -11.95
C GLY A 106 11.73 1.87 -12.29
N TYR A 107 12.48 0.76 -12.34
CA TYR A 107 11.89 -0.57 -12.57
C TYR A 107 10.91 -1.01 -11.47
N TRP A 108 10.91 -0.37 -10.29
CA TRP A 108 9.90 -0.63 -9.26
C TRP A 108 8.49 -0.25 -9.68
N LEU A 109 8.31 0.56 -10.74
CA LEU A 109 6.99 0.76 -11.36
C LEU A 109 6.39 -0.56 -11.88
N ALA A 110 7.23 -1.53 -12.22
CA ALA A 110 6.81 -2.88 -12.62
C ALA A 110 6.65 -3.83 -11.43
N PHE A 111 6.83 -3.39 -10.18
CA PHE A 111 6.51 -4.23 -9.02
C PHE A 111 5.03 -4.61 -9.07
N PRO A 112 4.66 -5.90 -9.18
CA PRO A 112 3.30 -6.28 -9.59
C PRO A 112 2.15 -5.67 -8.79
N PRO A 113 2.21 -5.58 -7.44
CA PRO A 113 1.18 -4.87 -6.68
C PRO A 113 1.04 -3.39 -7.04
N LEU A 114 2.17 -2.70 -7.28
CA LEU A 114 2.15 -1.28 -7.67
C LEU A 114 1.66 -1.10 -9.10
N PHE A 115 2.16 -1.94 -10.02
CA PHE A 115 1.74 -1.92 -11.41
C PHE A 115 0.22 -2.14 -11.52
N GLN A 116 -0.30 -3.17 -10.85
CA GLN A 116 -1.73 -3.48 -10.81
C GLN A 116 -2.53 -2.32 -10.21
N ALA A 117 -2.06 -1.72 -9.11
CA ALA A 117 -2.72 -0.56 -8.51
C ALA A 117 -2.81 0.63 -9.48
N ILE A 118 -1.74 0.91 -10.23
CA ILE A 118 -1.73 1.98 -11.25
C ILE A 118 -2.70 1.64 -12.39
N GLN A 119 -2.60 0.43 -12.94
CA GLN A 119 -3.43 -0.03 -14.05
C GLN A 119 -4.93 0.07 -13.73
N LEU A 120 -5.33 -0.30 -12.52
CA LEU A 120 -6.73 -0.25 -12.09
C LEU A 120 -7.19 1.16 -11.68
N GLY A 121 -6.27 2.12 -11.53
CA GLY A 121 -6.56 3.43 -10.95
C GLY A 121 -6.94 3.35 -9.47
N HIS A 122 -6.31 2.43 -8.72
CA HIS A 122 -6.63 2.16 -7.32
C HIS A 122 -6.10 3.28 -6.41
N PRO A 123 -6.84 3.72 -5.38
CA PRO A 123 -6.39 4.74 -4.42
C PRO A 123 -5.24 4.27 -3.53
N GLU A 124 -4.71 3.05 -3.71
CA GLU A 124 -3.58 2.57 -2.91
C GLU A 124 -2.32 3.39 -3.18
N VAL A 125 -2.17 3.85 -4.42
CA VAL A 125 -1.04 4.69 -4.82
C VAL A 125 -1.15 6.08 -4.18
N LEU A 126 -2.38 6.60 -4.05
CA LEU A 126 -2.66 7.83 -3.30
C LEU A 126 -2.36 7.66 -1.81
N VAL A 127 -2.76 6.53 -1.21
CA VAL A 127 -2.46 6.17 0.19
C VAL A 127 -0.95 6.10 0.42
N LEU A 128 -0.21 5.42 -0.45
CA LEU A 128 1.25 5.37 -0.38
C LEU A 128 1.88 6.76 -0.48
N TRP A 129 1.41 7.58 -1.43
CA TRP A 129 1.90 8.95 -1.60
C TRP A 129 1.65 9.81 -0.35
N LEU A 130 0.46 9.72 0.27
CA LEU A 130 0.15 10.40 1.53
C LEU A 130 1.06 9.95 2.67
N LEU A 131 1.35 8.65 2.78
CA LEU A 131 2.26 8.12 3.79
C LEU A 131 3.71 8.60 3.58
N VAL A 132 4.19 8.64 2.34
CA VAL A 132 5.57 9.05 2.00
C VAL A 132 5.77 10.56 2.03
N SER A 133 4.77 11.35 1.62
CA SER A 133 4.81 12.82 1.71
C SER A 133 4.89 13.31 3.15
N GLY A 134 4.23 12.62 4.07
CA GLY A 134 4.34 12.90 5.49
C GLY A 134 3.44 14.04 5.95
N GLY A 135 3.86 14.68 7.05
CA GLY A 135 3.08 15.73 7.69
C GLY A 135 1.72 15.26 8.23
N VAL A 136 0.89 16.22 8.62
CA VAL A 136 -0.43 15.95 9.22
C VAL A 136 -1.38 15.32 8.18
N ALA A 137 -1.29 15.73 6.91
CA ALA A 137 -2.13 15.22 5.82
C ALA A 137 -1.98 13.71 5.57
N SER A 138 -0.87 13.09 5.98
CA SER A 138 -0.71 11.63 5.94
C SER A 138 -1.80 10.88 6.72
N GLY A 139 -2.50 11.55 7.65
CA GLY A 139 -3.69 11.03 8.34
C GLY A 139 -4.83 10.62 7.41
N LEU A 140 -4.96 11.31 6.27
CA LEU A 140 -5.95 10.99 5.24
C LEU A 140 -5.72 9.59 4.63
N ALA A 141 -4.50 9.06 4.69
CA ALA A 141 -4.22 7.69 4.26
C ALA A 141 -5.05 6.69 5.07
N ALA A 142 -5.11 6.87 6.40
CA ALA A 142 -5.88 6.03 7.32
C ALA A 142 -7.40 6.27 7.22
N VAL A 143 -7.82 7.45 6.76
CA VAL A 143 -9.23 7.73 6.45
C VAL A 143 -9.68 6.93 5.23
N ILE A 144 -8.88 6.93 4.16
CA ILE A 144 -9.20 6.22 2.91
C ILE A 144 -9.05 4.71 3.10
N LYS A 145 -7.98 4.26 3.76
CA LYS A 145 -7.66 2.86 4.03
C LYS A 145 -7.20 2.70 5.49
N PRO A 146 -8.08 2.23 6.40
CA PRO A 146 -7.78 2.16 7.84
C PRO A 146 -6.48 1.44 8.23
N TYR A 147 -6.08 0.42 7.47
CA TYR A 147 -4.81 -0.28 7.70
C TYR A 147 -3.56 0.57 7.48
N ALA A 148 -3.65 1.70 6.76
CA ALA A 148 -2.56 2.66 6.66
C ALA A 148 -2.19 3.26 8.04
N GLY A 149 -3.07 3.12 9.03
CA GLY A 149 -2.81 3.44 10.43
C GLY A 149 -1.59 2.71 11.00
N PHE A 150 -1.28 1.48 10.55
CA PHE A 150 -0.06 0.79 10.99
C PHE A 150 1.21 1.59 10.63
N ALA A 151 1.29 2.13 9.42
CA ALA A 151 2.42 2.97 9.00
C ALA A 151 2.48 4.29 9.78
N LEU A 152 1.34 4.91 10.10
CA LEU A 152 1.30 6.12 10.94
C LEU A 152 1.78 5.85 12.37
N LEU A 153 1.42 4.69 12.93
CA LEU A 153 1.87 4.24 14.25
C LEU A 153 3.38 3.92 14.23
N ALA A 154 3.87 3.29 13.16
CA ALA A 154 5.30 2.99 12.97
C ALA A 154 6.15 4.26 13.06
N GLU A 155 5.66 5.34 12.47
CA GLU A 155 6.31 6.65 12.42
C GLU A 155 5.91 7.57 13.58
N ARG A 156 5.10 7.10 14.53
CA ARG A 156 4.59 7.86 15.69
C ARG A 156 3.98 9.22 15.30
N ARG A 157 3.27 9.27 14.16
CA ARG A 157 2.69 10.51 13.60
C ARG A 157 1.36 10.86 14.28
N TRP A 158 1.41 11.14 15.58
CA TRP A 158 0.22 11.38 16.40
C TRP A 158 -0.69 12.48 15.85
N ALA A 159 -0.12 13.61 15.41
CA ALA A 159 -0.89 14.70 14.81
C ALA A 159 -1.66 14.25 13.55
N ALA A 160 -1.05 13.41 12.71
CA ALA A 160 -1.71 12.84 11.53
C ALA A 160 -2.82 11.86 11.91
N ILE A 161 -2.58 11.02 12.92
CA ILE A 161 -3.59 10.11 13.47
C ILE A 161 -4.79 10.92 14.01
N THR A 162 -4.54 11.96 14.80
CA THR A 162 -5.56 12.85 15.32
C THR A 162 -6.37 13.51 14.19
N LEU A 163 -5.70 14.04 13.15
CA LEU A 163 -6.43 14.59 11.99
C LEU A 163 -7.30 13.53 11.32
N GLY A 164 -6.78 12.32 11.10
CA GLY A 164 -7.56 11.23 10.51
C GLY A 164 -8.82 10.91 11.33
N LEU A 165 -8.68 10.80 12.65
CA LEU A 165 -9.81 10.59 13.56
C LEU A 165 -10.82 11.74 13.50
N LEU A 166 -10.36 12.99 13.47
CA LEU A 166 -11.22 14.16 13.34
C LEU A 166 -11.99 14.15 12.01
N VAL A 167 -11.33 13.81 10.90
CA VAL A 167 -11.99 13.70 9.59
C VAL A 167 -13.05 12.59 9.62
N VAL A 168 -12.76 11.43 10.22
CA VAL A 168 -13.77 10.36 10.38
C VAL A 168 -14.95 10.84 11.22
N ALA A 169 -14.69 11.51 12.35
CA ALA A 169 -15.74 12.04 13.22
C ALA A 169 -16.62 13.08 12.52
N VAL A 170 -16.02 14.02 11.79
CA VAL A 170 -16.76 15.05 11.04
C VAL A 170 -17.56 14.43 9.90
N THR A 171 -16.97 13.48 9.17
CA THR A 171 -17.63 12.84 8.03
C THR A 171 -18.68 11.81 8.47
N ALA A 172 -18.71 11.41 9.74
CA ALA A 172 -19.71 10.52 10.30
C ALA A 172 -21.15 11.01 10.10
N ALA A 173 -21.36 12.33 10.13
CA ALA A 173 -22.66 12.95 9.96
C ALA A 173 -23.19 12.93 8.50
N PHE A 174 -22.30 12.77 7.51
CA PHE A 174 -22.64 12.92 6.09
C PHE A 174 -22.54 11.61 5.31
N LEU A 175 -21.66 10.72 5.74
CA LEU A 175 -21.41 9.45 5.08
C LEU A 175 -22.39 8.36 5.54
N PRO A 176 -22.64 7.32 4.71
CA PRO A 176 -23.64 6.29 5.00
C PRO A 176 -23.18 5.26 6.05
N TRP A 177 -22.69 5.72 7.21
CA TRP A 177 -22.22 4.87 8.31
C TRP A 177 -23.26 3.91 8.87
N PRO A 178 -24.54 4.30 9.08
CA PRO A 178 -25.55 3.36 9.58
C PRO A 178 -25.70 2.14 8.66
N ARG A 179 -25.81 2.37 7.33
CA ARG A 179 -25.87 1.31 6.33
C ARG A 179 -24.58 0.49 6.29
N PHE A 180 -23.41 1.11 6.38
CA PHE A 180 -22.14 0.39 6.41
C PHE A 180 -22.06 -0.61 7.58
N VAL A 181 -22.54 -0.20 8.76
CA VAL A 181 -22.54 -1.07 9.95
C VAL A 181 -23.56 -2.20 9.79
N GLU A 182 -24.74 -1.91 9.26
CA GLU A 182 -25.78 -2.91 8.96
C GLU A 182 -25.31 -3.95 7.94
N ASP A 183 -24.70 -3.50 6.84
CA ASP A 183 -24.20 -4.35 5.75
C ASP A 183 -22.80 -4.93 6.02
N PHE A 184 -22.19 -4.64 7.18
CA PHE A 184 -20.80 -5.03 7.46
C PHE A 184 -20.52 -6.53 7.25
N PRO A 185 -21.41 -7.48 7.64
CA PRO A 185 -21.20 -8.90 7.36
C PRO A 185 -21.12 -9.21 5.86
N ARG A 186 -22.00 -8.61 5.05
CA ARG A 186 -22.04 -8.78 3.59
C ARG A 186 -20.79 -8.19 2.94
N ILE A 187 -20.43 -6.96 3.31
CA ILE A 187 -19.22 -6.29 2.82
C ILE A 187 -17.97 -7.11 3.15
N SER A 188 -17.90 -7.67 4.36
CA SER A 188 -16.79 -8.52 4.81
C SER A 188 -16.71 -9.82 4.02
N ALA A 189 -17.83 -10.46 3.72
CA ALA A 189 -17.89 -11.66 2.87
C ALA A 189 -17.41 -11.35 1.44
N THR A 190 -17.88 -10.25 0.85
CA THR A 190 -17.41 -9.77 -0.45
C THR A 190 -15.90 -9.52 -0.47
N LEU A 191 -15.34 -8.89 0.58
CA LEU A 191 -13.88 -8.71 0.68
C LEU A 191 -13.15 -10.04 0.77
N ALA A 192 -13.66 -11.01 1.52
CA ALA A 192 -13.04 -12.32 1.65
C ALA A 192 -12.95 -13.03 0.28
N GLU A 193 -14.04 -13.03 -0.49
CA GLU A 193 -14.09 -13.59 -1.84
C GLU A 193 -13.11 -12.89 -2.80
N GLN A 194 -12.98 -11.56 -2.70
CA GLN A 194 -12.10 -10.75 -3.55
C GLN A 194 -10.63 -10.74 -3.10
N SER A 195 -10.29 -11.25 -1.91
CA SER A 195 -8.95 -11.14 -1.34
C SER A 195 -7.95 -12.20 -1.80
N HIS A 196 -8.45 -13.27 -2.43
CA HIS A 196 -7.65 -14.43 -2.85
C HIS A 196 -6.86 -15.14 -1.72
N GLY A 197 -7.08 -14.82 -0.43
CA GLY A 197 -6.63 -15.65 0.70
C GLY A 197 -5.14 -15.57 1.08
N ASP A 198 -4.43 -14.48 0.75
CA ASP A 198 -2.99 -14.33 1.09
C ASP A 198 -2.74 -13.79 2.52
N SER A 199 -3.77 -13.19 3.15
CA SER A 199 -3.68 -12.70 4.54
C SER A 199 -3.64 -13.85 5.55
N THR A 200 -2.89 -13.66 6.64
CA THR A 200 -2.87 -14.60 7.77
C THR A 200 -4.01 -14.39 8.76
N PHE A 201 -4.75 -13.29 8.61
CA PHE A 201 -5.86 -12.95 9.50
C PHE A 201 -6.94 -14.05 9.47
N GLY A 202 -7.44 -14.42 10.65
CA GLY A 202 -8.45 -15.48 10.79
C GLY A 202 -7.86 -16.90 10.83
N VAL A 203 -6.55 -17.08 10.63
CA VAL A 203 -5.86 -18.38 10.77
C VAL A 203 -4.93 -18.31 12.00
N PRO A 204 -5.35 -18.80 13.19
CA PRO A 204 -4.66 -18.52 14.46
C PRO A 204 -3.16 -18.83 14.46
N LEU A 205 -2.76 -20.00 13.95
CA LEU A 205 -1.35 -20.40 13.92
C LEU A 205 -0.53 -19.52 12.95
N ALA A 206 -1.03 -19.29 11.74
CA ALA A 206 -0.35 -18.44 10.76
C ALA A 206 -0.23 -17.00 11.25
N MET A 207 -1.28 -16.47 11.89
CA MET A 207 -1.30 -15.13 12.47
C MET A 207 -0.30 -15.00 13.63
N ALA A 208 -0.24 -15.99 14.53
CA ALA A 208 0.74 -16.00 15.62
C ALA A 208 2.18 -16.01 15.08
N VAL A 209 2.46 -16.87 14.09
CA VAL A 209 3.76 -16.93 13.41
C VAL A 209 4.09 -15.60 12.73
N ALA A 210 3.13 -15.00 12.03
CA ALA A 210 3.30 -13.71 11.35
C ALA A 210 3.59 -12.58 12.34
N VAL A 211 2.86 -12.50 13.46
CA VAL A 211 3.09 -11.48 14.50
C VAL A 211 4.49 -11.62 15.08
N LEU A 212 4.93 -12.83 15.41
CA LEU A 212 6.29 -13.08 15.92
C LEU A 212 7.36 -12.69 14.88
N ALA A 213 7.15 -13.05 13.62
CA ALA A 213 8.06 -12.70 12.54
C ALA A 213 8.15 -11.17 12.35
N LEU A 214 7.02 -10.46 12.29
CA LEU A 214 6.98 -8.99 12.19
C LEU A 214 7.64 -8.32 13.40
N ALA A 215 7.36 -8.81 14.61
CA ALA A 215 7.98 -8.29 15.84
C ALA A 215 9.51 -8.46 15.83
N SER A 216 10.01 -9.58 15.29
CA SER A 216 11.45 -9.84 15.19
C SER A 216 12.21 -8.88 14.26
N LEU A 217 11.50 -8.25 13.31
CA LEU A 217 12.05 -7.22 12.42
C LEU A 217 12.12 -5.83 13.08
N GLY A 218 11.62 -5.70 14.32
CA GLY A 218 11.50 -4.45 15.05
C GLY A 218 10.18 -3.73 14.77
N VAL A 219 9.66 -3.03 15.79
CA VAL A 219 8.29 -2.45 15.79
C VAL A 219 8.03 -1.57 14.57
N ARG A 220 8.96 -0.67 14.22
CA ARG A 220 8.78 0.25 13.09
C ARG A 220 8.62 -0.50 11.77
N ARG A 221 9.56 -1.40 11.45
CA ARG A 221 9.52 -2.18 10.21
C ARG A 221 8.34 -3.15 10.20
N GLY A 222 8.09 -3.85 11.30
CA GLY A 222 6.97 -4.76 11.44
C GLY A 222 5.62 -4.09 11.18
N LEU A 223 5.41 -2.88 11.70
CA LEU A 223 4.17 -2.12 11.47
C LEU A 223 4.00 -1.69 10.00
N TRP A 224 5.06 -1.29 9.30
CA TRP A 224 4.98 -0.99 7.87
C TRP A 224 4.63 -2.21 7.00
N LEU A 225 5.01 -3.40 7.46
CA LEU A 225 4.73 -4.67 6.77
C LEU A 225 3.42 -5.33 7.24
N ALA A 226 2.77 -4.79 8.27
CA ALA A 226 1.63 -5.44 8.92
C ALA A 226 0.38 -5.51 8.03
N ALA A 227 0.07 -4.45 7.27
CA ALA A 227 -1.15 -4.39 6.46
C ALA A 227 -1.32 -5.58 5.49
N PRO A 228 -0.36 -5.90 4.60
CA PRO A 228 -0.51 -7.05 3.69
C PRO A 228 -0.51 -8.42 4.39
N VAL A 229 -0.03 -8.51 5.65
CA VAL A 229 0.15 -9.78 6.37
C VAL A 229 -1.02 -10.07 7.32
N LEU A 230 -1.46 -9.06 8.07
CA LEU A 230 -2.38 -9.18 9.21
C LEU A 230 -3.74 -8.52 8.98
N TRP A 231 -3.92 -7.71 7.93
CA TRP A 231 -5.23 -7.08 7.70
C TRP A 231 -6.25 -8.12 7.22
N PRO A 232 -7.50 -8.11 7.72
CA PRO A 232 -8.55 -8.99 7.24
C PRO A 232 -8.74 -8.87 5.73
N SER A 233 -8.76 -10.00 5.03
CA SER A 233 -9.00 -10.05 3.57
C SER A 233 -8.07 -9.12 2.77
N ALA A 234 -6.79 -9.06 3.15
CA ALA A 234 -5.81 -8.23 2.45
C ALA A 234 -5.67 -8.65 0.98
N GLN A 235 -5.90 -7.71 0.06
CA GLN A 235 -5.74 -7.93 -1.37
C GLN A 235 -4.27 -7.76 -1.78
N PRO A 236 -3.82 -8.36 -2.90
CA PRO A 236 -2.44 -8.23 -3.37
C PRO A 236 -1.94 -6.77 -3.47
N ILE A 237 -2.82 -5.84 -3.85
CA ILE A 237 -2.50 -4.41 -3.97
C ILE A 237 -2.09 -3.78 -2.62
N TYR A 238 -2.52 -4.31 -1.48
CA TYR A 238 -2.21 -3.70 -0.17
C TYR A 238 -0.71 -3.71 0.15
N LYS A 239 0.04 -4.60 -0.52
CA LYS A 239 1.52 -4.66 -0.50
C LYS A 239 2.18 -3.35 -0.94
N VAL A 240 1.47 -2.49 -1.67
CA VAL A 240 1.96 -1.15 -2.08
C VAL A 240 2.30 -0.27 -0.89
N THR A 241 1.54 -0.34 0.22
CA THR A 241 1.82 0.48 1.41
C THR A 241 3.14 0.11 2.10
N ALA A 242 3.63 -1.12 1.90
CA ALA A 242 4.87 -1.61 2.47
C ALA A 242 6.13 -1.19 1.68
N ILE A 243 5.99 -0.62 0.48
CA ILE A 243 7.11 -0.25 -0.40
C ILE A 243 8.23 0.54 0.31
N PRO A 244 7.97 1.47 1.24
CA PRO A 244 9.04 2.19 1.93
C PRO A 244 9.96 1.29 2.77
N TRP A 245 9.49 0.12 3.21
CA TRP A 245 10.20 -0.80 4.11
C TRP A 245 10.39 -2.21 3.56
N ILE A 246 9.93 -2.46 2.32
CA ILE A 246 10.07 -3.76 1.67
C ILE A 246 11.54 -4.00 1.28
N SER A 247 12.04 -5.20 1.53
CA SER A 247 13.37 -5.62 1.09
C SER A 247 13.29 -6.33 -0.27
N PRO A 248 14.43 -6.51 -0.98
CA PRO A 248 14.45 -7.33 -2.19
C PRO A 248 13.91 -8.76 -2.01
N VAL A 249 14.20 -9.41 -0.88
CA VAL A 249 13.67 -10.75 -0.58
C VAL A 249 12.15 -10.70 -0.47
N LEU A 250 11.59 -9.78 0.32
CA LEU A 250 10.14 -9.63 0.41
C LEU A 250 9.52 -9.31 -0.94
N ALA A 251 10.09 -8.37 -1.68
CA ALA A 251 9.56 -7.94 -2.97
C ALA A 251 9.55 -9.07 -4.01
N LEU A 252 10.53 -9.98 -3.97
CA LEU A 252 10.56 -11.17 -4.81
C LEU A 252 9.35 -12.08 -4.54
N PHE A 253 9.09 -12.41 -3.27
CA PHE A 253 7.96 -13.26 -2.89
C PHE A 253 6.62 -12.55 -3.12
N TRP A 254 6.55 -11.27 -2.76
CA TRP A 254 5.33 -10.48 -2.79
C TRP A 254 4.93 -10.04 -4.19
N ALA A 255 5.84 -10.14 -5.16
CA ALA A 255 5.53 -10.00 -6.58
C ALA A 255 4.64 -11.13 -7.10
N VAL A 256 4.67 -12.31 -6.47
CA VAL A 256 3.93 -13.48 -6.93
C VAL A 256 2.53 -13.51 -6.27
N PRO A 257 1.43 -13.49 -7.04
CA PRO A 257 0.07 -13.45 -6.49
C PRO A 257 -0.43 -14.86 -6.13
N ILE A 258 0.31 -15.57 -5.28
CA ILE A 258 -0.05 -16.91 -4.80
C ILE A 258 -0.33 -16.85 -3.29
N PRO A 259 -1.43 -17.48 -2.81
CA PRO A 259 -1.73 -17.52 -1.38
C PRO A 259 -0.58 -18.09 -0.56
N GLY A 260 -0.19 -17.41 0.51
CA GLY A 260 0.90 -17.81 1.40
C GLY A 260 2.27 -17.31 0.97
N ALA A 261 2.43 -16.77 -0.24
CA ALA A 261 3.69 -16.17 -0.69
C ALA A 261 4.08 -14.99 0.21
N THR A 262 3.09 -14.25 0.72
CA THR A 262 3.34 -13.12 1.64
C THR A 262 4.01 -13.58 2.93
N LEU A 263 3.44 -14.60 3.59
CA LEU A 263 3.99 -15.17 4.81
C LEU A 263 5.32 -15.88 4.55
N ALA A 264 5.43 -16.64 3.46
CA ALA A 264 6.65 -17.34 3.08
C ALA A 264 7.83 -16.37 2.89
N GLY A 265 7.61 -15.24 2.22
CA GLY A 265 8.63 -14.20 2.06
C GLY A 265 9.06 -13.59 3.39
N LEU A 266 8.11 -13.33 4.28
CA LEU A 266 8.38 -12.82 5.63
C LEU A 266 9.24 -13.80 6.44
N LEU A 267 8.89 -15.09 6.42
CA LEU A 267 9.64 -16.13 7.10
C LEU A 267 11.03 -16.34 6.50
N ALA A 268 11.15 -16.32 5.17
CA ALA A 268 12.43 -16.41 4.48
C ALA A 268 13.35 -15.25 4.89
N GLU A 269 12.83 -14.02 4.94
CA GLU A 269 13.60 -12.87 5.40
C GLU A 269 14.06 -13.01 6.86
N VAL A 270 13.15 -13.39 7.78
CA VAL A 270 13.52 -13.60 9.18
C VAL A 270 14.57 -14.70 9.32
N ALA A 271 14.42 -15.82 8.60
CA ALA A 271 15.39 -16.89 8.61
C ALA A 271 16.77 -16.43 8.12
N LEU A 272 16.82 -15.64 7.04
CA LEU A 272 18.06 -15.06 6.52
C LEU A 272 18.73 -14.11 7.52
N LEU A 273 17.95 -13.24 8.18
CA LEU A 273 18.47 -12.34 9.20
C LEU A 273 19.03 -13.10 10.41
N GLN A 274 18.37 -14.18 10.83
CA GLN A 274 18.83 -15.02 11.93
C GLN A 274 20.07 -15.84 11.54
N ALA A 275 20.14 -16.33 10.30
CA ALA A 275 21.31 -16.99 9.75
C ALA A 275 22.52 -16.03 9.69
N ALA A 276 22.32 -14.77 9.28
CA ALA A 276 23.37 -13.75 9.22
C ALA A 276 23.99 -13.43 10.59
N ARG A 277 23.22 -13.61 11.68
CA ARG A 277 23.73 -13.46 13.05
C ARG A 277 24.63 -14.60 13.49
N ARG A 278 24.50 -15.78 12.88
CA ARG A 278 25.24 -17.01 13.25
C ARG A 278 26.37 -17.33 12.29
N TRP A 279 26.22 -16.95 11.03
CA TRP A 279 27.12 -17.30 9.94
C TRP A 279 27.40 -16.10 9.04
N HIS A 280 28.57 -16.08 8.42
CA HIS A 280 28.89 -15.11 7.38
C HIS A 280 28.12 -15.45 6.11
N LEU A 281 27.07 -14.69 5.82
CA LEU A 281 26.33 -14.84 4.58
C LEU A 281 27.02 -14.07 3.45
N PRO A 282 26.86 -14.50 2.19
CA PRO A 282 27.31 -13.72 1.05
C PRO A 282 26.70 -12.31 1.08
N ALA A 283 27.51 -11.28 0.85
CA ALA A 283 27.09 -9.87 0.94
C ALA A 283 25.86 -9.53 0.08
N TRP A 284 25.65 -10.24 -1.03
CA TRP A 284 24.46 -10.06 -1.85
C TRP A 284 23.18 -10.51 -1.14
N LEU A 285 23.23 -11.61 -0.38
CA LEU A 285 22.10 -12.17 0.35
C LEU A 285 21.72 -11.24 1.52
N GLU A 286 22.71 -10.76 2.27
CA GLU A 286 22.51 -9.77 3.34
C GLU A 286 21.87 -8.49 2.78
N SER A 287 22.36 -7.99 1.64
CA SER A 287 21.80 -6.80 0.99
C SER A 287 20.34 -6.98 0.55
N GLY A 288 19.89 -8.23 0.40
CA GLY A 288 18.52 -8.59 0.04
C GLY A 288 17.52 -8.50 1.19
N THR A 289 18.00 -8.44 2.44
CA THR A 289 17.15 -8.33 3.65
C THR A 289 17.02 -6.89 4.16
N GLN A 290 17.80 -5.97 3.58
CA GLN A 290 17.74 -4.55 3.90
C GLN A 290 16.62 -3.89 3.11
N PRO A 291 15.86 -2.94 3.71
CA PRO A 291 14.86 -2.16 3.00
C PRO A 291 15.42 -1.58 1.68
N ALA A 292 14.67 -1.76 0.61
CA ALA A 292 15.04 -1.28 -0.71
C ALA A 292 14.94 0.25 -0.77
N GLY A 293 13.85 0.80 -0.20
CA GLY A 293 13.61 2.24 -0.02
C GLY A 293 14.10 2.76 1.33
N LEU A 294 14.23 4.09 1.45
CA LEU A 294 14.59 4.83 2.67
C LEU A 294 15.75 4.21 3.49
N ALA A 295 16.85 3.85 2.82
CA ALA A 295 18.18 3.81 3.46
C ALA A 295 18.78 5.23 3.68
N ARG A 296 18.02 6.27 3.30
CA ARG A 296 18.30 7.68 3.58
C ARG A 296 17.04 8.33 4.14
N ALA A 297 16.76 8.12 5.43
CA ALA A 297 16.17 9.23 6.16
C ALA A 297 17.16 10.41 6.05
N PRO A 298 16.71 11.66 5.88
CA PRO A 298 17.63 12.78 5.96
C PRO A 298 18.35 12.65 7.30
N GLU A 299 19.68 12.68 7.27
CA GLU A 299 20.44 13.02 8.46
C GLU A 299 19.74 14.25 9.06
N SER A 300 19.43 14.21 10.35
CA SER A 300 19.15 15.41 11.13
C SER A 300 20.07 16.51 10.62
N PRO A 301 19.59 17.74 10.37
CA PRO A 301 20.45 18.79 9.86
C PRO A 301 21.68 18.81 10.73
N VAL A 302 22.85 18.54 10.12
CA VAL A 302 24.14 18.60 10.80
C VAL A 302 24.09 19.88 11.62
N PRO A 303 24.15 19.81 12.96
CA PRO A 303 24.01 21.00 13.76
C PRO A 303 25.00 22.01 13.22
N LEU A 304 24.50 23.16 12.75
CA LEU A 304 25.34 24.22 12.21
C LEU A 304 26.52 24.37 13.17
N SER A 305 27.74 24.31 12.62
CA SER A 305 28.94 24.59 13.38
C SER A 305 28.73 25.91 14.11
N GLU A 306 29.21 26.01 15.34
CA GLU A 306 29.08 27.20 16.19
C GLU A 306 29.29 28.55 15.45
N PRO A 307 30.27 28.68 14.52
CA PRO A 307 30.42 29.90 13.72
C PRO A 307 29.20 30.23 12.84
N ALA A 308 28.51 29.23 12.27
CA ALA A 308 27.33 29.46 11.44
C ALA A 308 26.08 29.83 12.25
N ARG A 309 26.02 29.51 13.55
CA ARG A 309 24.94 29.96 14.44
C ARG A 309 25.10 31.42 14.85
N LEU A 310 26.33 31.90 14.98
CA LEU A 310 26.63 33.29 15.31
C LEU A 310 26.35 34.22 14.11
N ALA A 311 26.68 33.79 12.89
CA ALA A 311 26.38 34.55 11.68
C ALA A 311 24.88 34.72 11.39
N ALA A 312 24.04 33.78 11.83
CA ALA A 312 22.59 33.87 11.67
C ALA A 312 21.89 34.71 12.77
N ARG A 313 22.65 35.17 13.78
CA ARG A 313 22.17 36.01 14.89
C ARG A 313 22.69 37.45 14.84
N ALA A 314 23.54 37.76 13.87
CA ALA A 314 24.00 39.12 13.54
C ALA A 314 23.14 39.68 12.41
#